data_AF-A0A350G4I7-F1
#
_entry.id   AF-A0A350G4I7-F1
#
_cell.length_a   1.000
_cell.length_b   1.000
_cell.length_c   1.000
_cell.angle_alpha   90.00
_cell.angle_beta   90.00
_cell.angle_gamma   90.00
#
_symmetry.space_group_name_H-M   'P 1'
#
loop_
_entity.id
_entity.type
_entity.pdbx_description
1 polymer ?
#
loop_
_entity_poly.entity_id
_entity_poly.type
_entity_poly.pdbx_seq_one_letter_code
_entity_poly.pdbx_strand_id
1 'polypeptide(L)'
;MIFRKFPRQILITMLTAALILTACNVGAAPAPTIDANAINTAIVGTTIAQFSQQFTQTALAVQPTNTPTPTETPISLPTTDPNALPTFSLASPTPGGLPGFTQIAPPTSAVGTAALGDSCFNSVFEEDITIPDGSIVKGGESLKKAWKIRNTGTCTWDEGFRLVHIGGNIPNDNFASQYFEFQSKDSVAGGEAINLTVGFNAPCAAGKYEAHWRMQNDGGYYFGTILSVYIEVKGKTGGCS
;
A
#
# COMPACT_ATOMS: atom_id res chain seq x y z
N MET A 1 -58.68 68.81 35.78
CA MET A 1 -57.48 68.06 36.17
C MET A 1 -57.92 66.65 36.59
N ILE A 2 -57.83 65.66 35.69
CA ILE A 2 -58.06 64.24 36.02
C ILE A 2 -56.96 63.44 35.31
N PHE A 3 -55.89 63.13 36.06
CA PHE A 3 -54.82 62.23 35.63
C PHE A 3 -55.34 60.79 35.69
N ARG A 4 -55.62 60.17 34.54
CA ARG A 4 -55.83 58.72 34.47
C ARG A 4 -54.47 58.04 34.62
N LYS A 5 -54.24 57.47 35.81
CA LYS A 5 -53.14 56.55 36.11
C LYS A 5 -53.18 55.40 35.09
N PHE A 6 -52.31 55.42 34.09
CA PHE A 6 -52.02 54.24 33.29
C PHE A 6 -51.36 53.22 34.24
N PRO A 7 -51.97 52.04 34.47
CA PRO A 7 -51.42 51.08 35.39
C PRO A 7 -50.09 50.57 34.83
N ARG A 8 -49.06 50.64 35.66
CA ARG A 8 -47.71 50.11 35.40
C ARG A 8 -47.75 48.65 34.91
N GLN A 9 -48.79 47.89 35.29
CA GLN A 9 -49.11 46.56 34.73
C GLN A 9 -49.34 46.55 33.21
N ILE A 10 -50.03 47.55 32.63
CA ILE A 10 -50.31 47.61 31.18
C ILE A 10 -49.03 47.92 30.40
N LEU A 11 -48.17 48.78 30.94
CA LEU A 11 -46.87 49.06 30.33
C LEU A 11 -45.94 47.83 30.41
N ILE A 12 -45.93 47.11 31.53
CA ILE A 12 -45.13 45.89 31.70
C ILE A 12 -45.65 44.76 30.80
N THR A 13 -46.96 44.58 30.68
CA THR A 13 -47.54 43.56 29.80
C THR A 13 -47.30 43.85 28.32
N MET A 14 -47.34 45.12 27.91
CA MET A 14 -46.94 45.52 26.55
C MET A 14 -45.43 45.31 26.31
N LEU A 15 -44.57 45.58 27.30
CA LEU A 15 -43.13 45.35 27.18
C LEU A 15 -42.78 43.87 27.08
N THR A 16 -43.46 43.01 27.86
CA THR A 16 -43.25 41.56 27.79
C THR A 16 -43.83 40.96 26.52
N ALA A 17 -44.97 41.45 26.04
CA ALA A 17 -45.53 41.02 24.75
C ALA A 17 -44.58 41.39 23.59
N ALA A 18 -44.01 42.60 23.59
CA ALA A 18 -43.02 43.01 22.59
C ALA A 18 -41.74 42.15 22.61
N LEU A 19 -41.28 41.74 23.81
CA LEU A 19 -40.11 40.86 23.96
C LEU A 19 -40.36 39.43 23.46
N ILE A 20 -41.60 38.93 23.56
CA ILE A 20 -41.99 37.60 23.07
C ILE A 20 -42.14 37.58 21.55
N LEU A 21 -42.55 38.70 20.91
CA LEU A 21 -42.66 38.78 19.45
C LEU A 21 -41.31 38.85 18.71
N THR A 22 -40.21 39.18 19.38
CA THR A 22 -38.86 39.13 18.79
C THR A 22 -38.19 37.75 18.82
N ALA A 23 -38.82 36.74 19.44
CA ALA A 23 -38.30 35.37 19.48
C ALA A 23 -38.71 34.51 18.27
N CYS A 24 -39.26 35.12 17.23
CA CYS A 24 -39.44 34.47 15.93
C CYS A 24 -38.17 34.57 15.08
N ASN A 25 -37.09 33.89 15.48
CA ASN A 25 -36.03 33.51 14.54
C ASN A 25 -36.48 32.26 13.76
N VAL A 26 -37.53 32.43 12.98
CA VAL A 26 -38.03 31.43 12.02
C VAL A 26 -37.15 31.52 10.79
N GLY A 27 -36.29 30.52 10.60
CA GLY A 27 -35.66 30.24 9.31
C GLY A 27 -34.25 30.81 9.10
N ALA A 28 -33.33 30.59 10.03
CA ALA A 28 -31.98 30.26 9.56
C ALA A 28 -32.10 28.88 8.91
N ALA A 29 -32.18 28.85 7.57
CA ALA A 29 -32.01 27.60 6.84
C ALA A 29 -30.71 26.96 7.34
N PRO A 30 -30.71 25.67 7.71
CA PRO A 30 -29.46 24.99 8.00
C PRO A 30 -28.56 25.16 6.78
N ALA A 31 -27.32 25.61 7.00
CA ALA A 31 -26.29 25.52 5.97
C ALA A 31 -26.32 24.08 5.43
N PRO A 32 -26.17 23.86 4.11
CA PRO A 32 -26.31 22.54 3.51
C PRO A 32 -25.38 21.57 4.25
N THR A 33 -26.00 20.65 4.99
CA THR A 33 -25.32 19.51 5.58
C THR A 33 -24.80 18.70 4.41
N ILE A 34 -23.50 18.80 4.12
CA ILE A 34 -22.86 17.90 3.17
C ILE A 34 -22.81 16.53 3.84
N ASP A 35 -23.76 15.68 3.49
CA ASP A 35 -23.72 14.26 3.80
C ASP A 35 -22.52 13.65 3.05
N ALA A 36 -21.43 13.39 3.78
CA ALA A 36 -20.20 12.82 3.24
C ALA A 36 -20.39 11.42 2.64
N ASN A 37 -21.57 10.80 2.82
CA ASN A 37 -21.88 9.51 2.25
C ASN A 37 -22.55 9.60 0.86
N ALA A 38 -22.95 10.78 0.40
CA ALA A 38 -23.49 11.00 -0.95
C ALA A 38 -22.41 11.25 -2.03
N ILE A 39 -21.18 11.62 -1.64
CA ILE A 39 -20.06 11.84 -2.57
C ILE A 39 -19.44 10.51 -3.05
N ASN A 40 -19.59 9.44 -2.28
CA ASN A 40 -18.97 8.14 -2.59
C ASN A 40 -19.71 7.32 -3.66
N THR A 41 -20.95 7.69 -4.04
CA THR A 41 -21.76 6.89 -4.99
C THR A 41 -21.78 7.47 -6.41
N ALA A 42 -21.29 8.70 -6.63
CA ALA A 42 -21.26 9.30 -7.97
C ALA A 42 -20.03 8.91 -8.81
N ILE A 43 -18.99 8.34 -8.20
CA ILE A 43 -17.73 8.00 -8.90
C ILE A 43 -17.70 6.52 -9.35
N VAL A 44 -18.66 5.69 -8.92
CA VAL A 44 -18.69 4.25 -9.24
C VAL A 44 -19.52 3.95 -10.50
N GLY A 45 -20.38 4.87 -10.95
CA GLY A 45 -21.27 4.64 -12.10
C GLY A 45 -20.66 4.87 -13.48
N THR A 46 -19.66 5.75 -13.61
CA THR A 46 -19.15 6.18 -14.93
C THR A 46 -17.93 5.41 -15.43
N THR A 47 -17.20 4.72 -14.57
CA THR A 47 -15.92 4.07 -14.94
C THR A 47 -16.10 2.69 -15.60
N ILE A 48 -17.20 1.98 -15.31
CA ILE A 48 -17.48 0.64 -15.86
C ILE A 48 -17.97 0.66 -17.31
N ALA A 49 -18.51 1.77 -17.80
CA ALA A 49 -18.95 1.87 -19.19
C ALA A 49 -17.80 2.21 -20.17
N GLN A 50 -16.77 2.94 -19.74
CA GLN A 50 -15.64 3.28 -20.62
C GLN A 50 -14.62 2.14 -20.76
N PHE A 51 -14.46 1.29 -19.74
CA PHE A 51 -13.46 0.22 -19.77
C PHE A 51 -13.84 -0.95 -20.69
N SER A 52 -15.15 -1.21 -20.89
CA SER A 52 -15.62 -2.32 -21.74
C SER A 52 -15.53 -2.04 -23.24
N GLN A 53 -15.43 -0.78 -23.68
CA GLN A 53 -15.34 -0.43 -25.11
C GLN A 53 -13.92 -0.58 -25.67
N GLN A 54 -12.87 -0.54 -24.82
CA GLN A 54 -11.48 -0.52 -25.29
C GLN A 54 -10.92 -1.91 -25.64
N PHE A 55 -11.57 -3.00 -25.20
CA PHE A 55 -11.12 -4.37 -25.48
C PHE A 55 -11.73 -5.02 -26.73
N THR A 56 -12.71 -4.39 -27.40
CA THR A 56 -13.40 -5.02 -28.55
C THR A 56 -12.73 -4.75 -29.91
N GLN A 57 -11.74 -3.84 -30.02
CA GLN A 57 -11.16 -3.47 -31.33
C GLN A 57 -9.83 -4.15 -31.71
N THR A 58 -9.25 -5.02 -30.88
CA THR A 58 -7.97 -5.71 -31.20
C THR A 58 -8.15 -7.19 -31.60
N ALA A 59 -9.37 -7.61 -31.97
CA ALA A 59 -9.65 -8.99 -32.38
C ALA A 59 -9.68 -9.22 -33.91
N LEU A 60 -9.49 -8.19 -34.75
CA LEU A 60 -9.61 -8.32 -36.22
C LEU A 60 -8.28 -8.13 -37.01
N ALA A 61 -7.13 -8.02 -36.34
CA ALA A 61 -5.86 -7.65 -37.02
C ALA A 61 -4.77 -8.73 -37.03
N VAL A 62 -5.07 -10.01 -36.76
CA VAL A 62 -4.07 -11.08 -36.85
C VAL A 62 -4.47 -12.09 -37.93
N GLN A 63 -3.85 -11.99 -39.10
CA GLN A 63 -3.88 -13.03 -40.13
C GLN A 63 -3.12 -14.28 -39.64
N PRO A 64 -3.48 -15.49 -40.12
CA PRO A 64 -2.74 -16.71 -39.81
C PRO A 64 -1.37 -16.69 -40.53
N THR A 65 -0.29 -16.52 -39.77
CA THR A 65 1.08 -16.75 -40.26
C THR A 65 1.40 -18.24 -40.14
N ASN A 66 1.73 -18.86 -41.27
CA ASN A 66 2.13 -20.26 -41.36
C ASN A 66 3.30 -20.57 -40.42
N THR A 67 3.10 -21.54 -39.55
CA THR A 67 4.13 -22.19 -38.74
C THR A 67 5.10 -22.95 -39.66
N PRO A 68 6.39 -22.58 -39.75
CA PRO A 68 7.36 -23.45 -40.39
C PRO A 68 7.66 -24.65 -39.49
N THR A 69 7.48 -25.85 -40.04
CA THR A 69 7.86 -27.14 -39.48
C THR A 69 9.37 -27.17 -39.13
N PRO A 70 9.78 -27.67 -37.96
CA PRO A 70 11.20 -27.82 -37.64
C PRO A 70 11.82 -28.91 -38.53
N THR A 71 12.80 -28.51 -39.35
CA THR A 71 13.67 -29.43 -40.09
C THR A 71 14.80 -29.87 -39.18
N GLU A 72 14.76 -31.14 -38.75
CA GLU A 72 15.87 -31.81 -38.08
C GLU A 72 17.08 -31.91 -39.03
N THR A 73 18.18 -31.23 -38.67
CA THR A 73 19.46 -31.35 -39.39
C THR A 73 20.40 -32.22 -38.57
N PRO A 74 20.95 -33.32 -39.12
CA PRO A 74 21.84 -34.20 -38.37
C PRO A 74 23.19 -33.52 -38.08
N ILE A 75 23.61 -33.58 -36.82
CA ILE A 75 24.89 -33.08 -36.32
C ILE A 75 25.99 -34.04 -36.77
N SER A 76 26.92 -33.56 -37.61
CA SER A 76 28.16 -34.27 -37.94
C SER A 76 29.21 -34.03 -36.84
N LEU A 77 29.74 -35.14 -36.31
CA LEU A 77 30.79 -35.21 -35.30
C LEU A 77 32.15 -34.69 -35.84
N PRO A 78 32.86 -33.79 -35.13
CA PRO A 78 34.19 -33.37 -35.56
C PRO A 78 35.26 -34.42 -35.24
N THR A 79 36.04 -34.79 -36.25
CA THR A 79 37.26 -35.60 -36.11
C THR A 79 38.40 -34.76 -35.56
N THR A 80 39.09 -35.32 -34.56
CA THR A 80 40.27 -34.78 -33.88
C THR A 80 41.52 -34.78 -34.75
N ASP A 81 42.18 -33.63 -34.91
CA ASP A 81 43.59 -33.52 -35.34
C ASP A 81 44.39 -32.90 -34.17
N PRO A 82 45.44 -33.57 -33.63
CA PRO A 82 46.04 -33.19 -32.37
C PRO A 82 47.19 -32.16 -32.46
N ASN A 83 47.38 -31.39 -33.54
CA ASN A 83 48.60 -30.58 -33.66
C ASN A 83 48.50 -29.17 -34.27
N ALA A 84 47.40 -28.44 -34.07
CA ALA A 84 47.36 -27.01 -34.38
C ALA A 84 47.02 -26.17 -33.14
N LEU A 85 47.97 -25.29 -32.76
CA LEU A 85 47.78 -24.26 -31.74
C LEU A 85 47.14 -23.03 -32.42
N PRO A 86 45.90 -22.63 -32.09
CA PRO A 86 45.34 -21.39 -32.62
C PRO A 86 45.80 -20.20 -31.76
N THR A 87 46.66 -19.36 -32.34
CA THR A 87 46.98 -18.02 -31.88
C THR A 87 45.79 -17.09 -32.13
N PHE A 88 45.14 -16.58 -31.07
CA PHE A 88 44.08 -15.59 -31.20
C PHE A 88 44.66 -14.18 -31.10
N SER A 89 44.65 -13.47 -32.24
CA SER A 89 44.97 -12.05 -32.34
C SER A 89 43.77 -11.23 -31.86
N LEU A 90 43.95 -10.41 -30.81
CA LEU A 90 42.95 -9.43 -30.39
C LEU A 90 42.98 -8.21 -31.31
N ALA A 91 41.99 -8.10 -32.20
CA ALA A 91 41.66 -6.84 -32.84
C ALA A 91 40.79 -6.00 -31.88
N SER A 92 41.25 -4.79 -31.57
CA SER A 92 40.49 -3.77 -30.85
C SER A 92 39.56 -3.02 -31.82
N PRO A 93 38.25 -2.90 -31.56
CA PRO A 93 37.40 -1.93 -32.23
C PRO A 93 37.12 -0.72 -31.33
N THR A 94 37.61 0.44 -31.75
CA THR A 94 37.13 1.77 -31.31
C THR A 94 35.87 2.16 -32.13
N PRO A 95 35.12 3.22 -31.78
CA PRO A 95 33.68 3.13 -31.54
C PRO A 95 32.89 3.70 -32.73
N GLY A 96 32.14 2.84 -33.42
CA GLY A 96 31.17 3.24 -34.45
C GLY A 96 29.78 2.82 -34.01
N GLY A 97 28.94 3.80 -33.69
CA GLY A 97 27.59 3.59 -33.17
C GLY A 97 26.70 2.76 -34.09
N LEU A 98 26.08 1.74 -33.52
CA LEU A 98 24.87 1.09 -34.02
C LEU A 98 23.85 1.02 -32.87
N PRO A 99 22.55 1.24 -33.14
CA PRO A 99 21.54 1.39 -32.09
C PRO A 99 21.10 0.03 -31.53
N GLY A 100 21.06 -0.06 -30.20
CA GLY A 100 19.96 -0.76 -29.51
C GLY A 100 20.23 -2.16 -28.97
N PHE A 101 21.28 -2.35 -28.15
CA PHE A 101 21.22 -3.40 -27.13
C PHE A 101 20.57 -2.79 -25.88
N THR A 102 19.28 -3.01 -25.69
CA THR A 102 18.59 -2.63 -24.46
C THR A 102 19.09 -3.54 -23.34
N GLN A 103 19.85 -2.98 -22.40
CA GLN A 103 20.09 -3.66 -21.13
C GLN A 103 18.75 -3.96 -20.48
N ILE A 104 18.54 -5.22 -20.07
CA ILE A 104 17.46 -5.59 -19.18
C ILE A 104 17.75 -4.89 -17.85
N ALA A 105 16.92 -3.90 -17.51
CA ALA A 105 16.96 -3.27 -16.20
C ALA A 105 16.79 -4.34 -15.11
N PRO A 106 17.49 -4.24 -13.96
CA PRO A 106 17.19 -5.05 -12.80
C PRO A 106 15.70 -4.92 -12.45
N PRO A 107 15.06 -5.95 -11.87
CA PRO A 107 13.63 -5.94 -11.62
C PRO A 107 13.27 -4.66 -10.87
N THR A 108 12.48 -3.83 -11.53
CA THR A 108 11.93 -2.60 -10.97
C THR A 108 11.25 -2.98 -9.67
N SER A 109 11.81 -2.54 -8.54
CA SER A 109 11.16 -2.63 -7.25
C SER A 109 9.72 -2.13 -7.41
N ALA A 110 8.79 -2.89 -6.83
CA ALA A 110 7.36 -2.67 -6.91
C ALA A 110 7.03 -1.17 -6.84
N VAL A 111 6.30 -0.69 -7.84
CA VAL A 111 5.77 0.68 -7.88
C VAL A 111 5.06 0.93 -6.56
N GLY A 112 5.65 1.80 -5.74
CA GLY A 112 5.12 2.16 -4.44
C GLY A 112 3.71 2.71 -4.61
N THR A 113 2.72 1.98 -4.08
CA THR A 113 1.39 2.52 -3.80
C THR A 113 1.58 3.87 -3.13
N ALA A 114 0.99 4.94 -3.69
CA ALA A 114 1.10 6.28 -3.14
C ALA A 114 0.86 6.24 -1.63
N ALA A 115 1.92 6.43 -0.86
CA ALA A 115 1.86 6.40 0.59
C ALA A 115 0.98 7.57 1.04
N LEU A 116 -0.02 7.29 1.88
CA LEU A 116 -0.63 8.33 2.71
C LEU A 116 0.52 8.82 3.57
N GLY A 117 0.93 10.06 3.42
CA GLY A 117 2.07 10.60 4.13
C GLY A 117 2.14 12.08 3.84
N ASP A 118 2.38 12.84 4.89
CA ASP A 118 2.52 14.29 4.89
C ASP A 118 3.97 14.65 5.24
N SER A 119 4.31 15.94 5.20
CA SER A 119 5.70 16.37 5.42
C SER A 119 6.23 15.98 6.80
N CYS A 120 5.34 15.86 7.78
CA CYS A 120 5.66 15.47 9.16
C CYS A 120 5.76 13.96 9.33
N PHE A 121 4.73 13.21 8.94
CA PHE A 121 4.66 11.76 9.12
C PHE A 121 4.76 11.03 7.78
N ASN A 122 5.91 10.42 7.51
CA ASN A 122 6.06 9.61 6.32
C ASN A 122 7.12 8.53 6.52
N SER A 123 6.86 7.33 6.01
CA SER A 123 7.82 6.23 6.04
C SER A 123 7.96 5.62 4.65
N VAL A 124 9.18 5.19 4.33
CA VAL A 124 9.46 4.42 3.11
C VAL A 124 10.07 3.07 3.48
N PHE A 125 9.64 2.05 2.78
CA PHE A 125 10.26 0.72 2.84
C PHE A 125 11.63 0.75 2.15
N GLU A 126 12.65 0.20 2.79
CA GLU A 126 13.98 0.05 2.18
C GLU A 126 14.23 -1.40 1.73
N GLU A 127 14.09 -2.37 2.64
CA GLU A 127 14.40 -3.78 2.36
C GLU A 127 13.75 -4.75 3.36
N ASP A 128 13.57 -5.99 2.92
CA ASP A 128 13.22 -7.11 3.78
C ASP A 128 14.49 -7.68 4.44
N ILE A 129 14.50 -7.76 5.76
CA ILE A 129 15.67 -8.19 6.52
C ILE A 129 15.71 -9.72 6.73
N THR A 130 14.57 -10.37 6.94
CA THR A 130 14.53 -11.80 7.30
C THR A 130 13.86 -12.69 6.26
N ILE A 131 12.62 -12.37 5.87
CA ILE A 131 11.78 -13.23 5.02
C ILE A 131 11.58 -12.49 3.70
N PRO A 132 12.33 -12.82 2.64
CA PRO A 132 12.05 -12.31 1.30
C PRO A 132 10.67 -12.74 0.82
N ASP A 133 10.08 -11.96 -0.07
CA ASP A 133 8.78 -12.28 -0.64
C ASP A 133 8.80 -13.59 -1.44
N GLY A 134 7.77 -14.40 -1.23
CA GLY A 134 7.63 -15.72 -1.86
C GLY A 134 8.40 -16.85 -1.16
N SER A 135 8.91 -16.60 0.05
CA SER A 135 9.62 -17.62 0.83
C SER A 135 8.74 -18.86 1.07
N ILE A 136 9.32 -20.04 0.84
CA ILE A 136 8.65 -21.32 1.09
C ILE A 136 8.89 -21.75 2.54
N VAL A 137 7.81 -22.10 3.22
CA VAL A 137 7.75 -22.22 4.68
C VAL A 137 6.88 -23.41 5.08
N LYS A 138 7.09 -24.02 6.25
CA LYS A 138 6.25 -25.15 6.70
C LYS A 138 5.06 -24.66 7.52
N GLY A 139 3.91 -25.32 7.39
CA GLY A 139 2.73 -24.97 8.20
C GLY A 139 3.01 -25.14 9.70
N GLY A 140 2.62 -24.13 10.50
CA GLY A 140 2.82 -24.08 11.95
C GLY A 140 4.20 -23.55 12.39
N GLU A 141 5.12 -23.29 11.46
CA GLU A 141 6.44 -22.75 11.76
C GLU A 141 6.34 -21.34 12.36
N SER A 142 7.11 -21.07 13.43
CA SER A 142 7.17 -19.74 14.03
C SER A 142 8.20 -18.88 13.30
N LEU A 143 7.74 -17.75 12.78
CA LEU A 143 8.49 -16.85 11.92
C LEU A 143 8.58 -15.46 12.52
N LYS A 144 9.65 -14.74 12.17
CA LYS A 144 9.85 -13.32 12.49
C LYS A 144 10.12 -12.57 11.19
N LYS A 145 9.16 -11.76 10.76
CA LYS A 145 9.34 -10.84 9.63
C LYS A 145 9.90 -9.54 10.15
N ALA A 146 11.04 -9.13 9.60
CA ALA A 146 11.65 -7.84 9.88
C ALA A 146 11.77 -7.04 8.58
N TRP A 147 11.36 -5.77 8.63
CA TRP A 147 11.53 -4.81 7.55
C TRP A 147 12.43 -3.68 8.04
N LYS A 148 13.29 -3.19 7.15
CA LYS A 148 13.97 -1.92 7.35
C LYS A 148 13.17 -0.82 6.68
N ILE A 149 12.85 0.20 7.46
CA ILE A 149 12.11 1.36 6.99
C ILE A 149 12.85 2.62 7.37
N ARG A 150 12.65 3.69 6.59
CA ARG A 150 13.20 5.01 6.87
C ARG A 150 12.09 6.01 7.17
N ASN A 151 12.29 6.83 8.18
CA ASN A 151 11.51 8.03 8.42
C ASN A 151 11.88 9.08 7.37
N THR A 152 10.97 9.35 6.45
CA THR A 152 11.14 10.39 5.41
C THR A 152 10.41 11.67 5.75
N GLY A 153 9.70 11.70 6.88
CA GLY A 153 9.08 12.89 7.43
C GLY A 153 10.05 13.73 8.26
N THR A 154 9.58 14.92 8.65
CA THR A 154 10.33 15.83 9.52
C THR A 154 10.13 15.56 11.00
N CYS A 155 9.08 14.82 11.36
CA CYS A 155 8.73 14.55 12.75
C CYS A 155 9.34 13.24 13.23
N THR A 156 9.94 13.28 14.42
CA THR A 156 10.47 12.09 15.09
C THR A 156 9.35 11.14 15.45
N TRP A 157 9.55 9.85 15.22
CA TRP A 157 8.66 8.81 15.76
C TRP A 157 9.15 8.41 17.13
N ASP A 158 8.28 8.41 18.12
CA ASP A 158 8.57 8.10 19.51
C ASP A 158 7.39 7.34 20.15
N GLU A 159 7.26 7.41 21.48
CA GLU A 159 6.22 6.72 22.23
C GLU A 159 4.81 6.99 21.67
N GLY A 160 4.04 5.92 21.50
CA GLY A 160 2.66 5.99 20.98
C GLY A 160 2.55 5.78 19.46
N PHE A 161 3.66 5.87 18.71
CA PHE A 161 3.69 5.40 17.33
C PHE A 161 3.58 3.87 17.27
N ARG A 162 2.91 3.37 16.23
CA ARG A 162 2.64 1.94 16.06
C ARG A 162 2.86 1.49 14.63
N LEU A 163 3.23 0.23 14.46
CA LEU A 163 3.06 -0.50 13.21
C LEU A 163 1.88 -1.45 13.39
N VAL A 164 0.82 -1.25 12.61
CA VAL A 164 -0.47 -1.91 12.83
C VAL A 164 -0.80 -2.83 11.66
N HIS A 165 -1.26 -4.04 11.95
CA HIS A 165 -1.77 -4.97 10.95
C HIS A 165 -3.07 -4.42 10.32
N ILE A 166 -3.10 -4.29 9.01
CA ILE A 166 -4.21 -3.70 8.26
C ILE A 166 -4.99 -4.71 7.40
N GLY A 167 -4.52 -5.95 7.29
CA GLY A 167 -5.21 -7.02 6.58
C GLY A 167 -4.28 -8.00 5.89
N GLY A 168 -4.88 -9.00 5.25
CA GLY A 168 -4.20 -10.14 4.65
C GLY A 168 -5.06 -11.38 4.73
N ASN A 169 -4.52 -12.51 4.26
CA ASN A 169 -5.18 -13.82 4.36
C ASN A 169 -4.52 -14.75 5.39
N ILE A 170 -3.44 -14.32 6.06
CA ILE A 170 -2.95 -14.97 7.28
C ILE A 170 -3.99 -14.72 8.38
N PRO A 171 -4.49 -15.76 9.08
CA PRO A 171 -5.47 -15.58 10.15
C PRO A 171 -4.90 -14.74 11.30
N ASN A 172 -5.73 -13.91 11.94
CA ASN A 172 -5.28 -13.02 13.01
C ASN A 172 -4.67 -13.77 14.21
N ASP A 173 -5.19 -14.96 14.53
CA ASP A 173 -4.71 -15.77 15.65
C ASP A 173 -3.30 -16.33 15.42
N ASN A 174 -2.77 -16.22 14.21
CA ASN A 174 -1.40 -16.61 13.88
C ASN A 174 -0.38 -15.54 14.27
N PHE A 175 -0.76 -14.29 14.53
CA PHE A 175 0.18 -13.24 14.93
C PHE A 175 0.38 -13.24 16.45
N ALA A 176 1.62 -13.06 16.90
CA ALA A 176 1.91 -12.90 18.33
C ALA A 176 1.33 -11.58 18.87
N SER A 177 1.22 -10.56 18.01
CA SER A 177 0.53 -9.30 18.26
C SER A 177 0.07 -8.69 16.94
N GLN A 178 -1.08 -8.03 16.96
CA GLN A 178 -1.63 -7.31 15.80
C GLN A 178 -0.91 -5.97 15.54
N TYR A 179 -0.06 -5.53 16.48
CA TYR A 179 0.71 -4.31 16.35
C TYR A 179 2.06 -4.39 17.06
N PHE A 180 3.01 -3.58 16.58
CA PHE A 180 4.22 -3.20 17.29
C PHE A 180 4.06 -1.75 17.78
N GLU A 181 4.43 -1.46 19.02
CA GLU A 181 4.29 -0.13 19.63
C GLU A 181 5.65 0.36 20.13
N PHE A 182 6.00 1.60 19.75
CA PHE A 182 7.21 2.26 20.20
C PHE A 182 7.11 2.55 21.69
N GLN A 183 8.14 2.16 22.44
CA GLN A 183 8.22 2.39 23.89
C GLN A 183 8.88 3.74 24.16
N SER A 184 8.79 4.24 25.39
CA SER A 184 9.37 5.52 25.85
C SER A 184 10.88 5.71 25.61
N LYS A 185 11.63 4.65 25.33
CA LYS A 185 13.06 4.69 24.99
C LYS A 185 13.35 4.64 23.49
N ASP A 186 12.35 4.35 22.67
CA ASP A 186 12.50 4.18 21.23
C ASP A 186 12.24 5.52 20.56
N SER A 187 13.13 5.92 19.63
CA SER A 187 12.99 7.17 18.89
C SER A 187 13.65 7.02 17.52
N VAL A 188 13.01 7.56 16.48
CA VAL A 188 13.52 7.56 15.10
C VAL A 188 13.34 8.94 14.51
N ALA A 189 14.42 9.69 14.43
CA ALA A 189 14.38 11.05 13.89
C ALA A 189 14.10 11.04 12.38
N GLY A 190 13.68 12.21 11.86
CA GLY A 190 13.55 12.40 10.42
C GLY A 190 14.85 12.09 9.68
N GLY A 191 14.77 11.26 8.65
CA GLY A 191 15.91 10.77 7.88
C GLY A 191 16.55 9.49 8.42
N GLU A 192 16.22 9.03 9.63
CA GLU A 192 16.78 7.79 10.20
C GLU A 192 16.03 6.53 9.75
N ALA A 193 16.72 5.39 9.82
CA ALA A 193 16.15 4.09 9.48
C ALA A 193 16.10 3.17 10.71
N ILE A 194 15.08 2.31 10.77
CA ILE A 194 14.84 1.36 11.85
C ILE A 194 14.39 0.00 11.28
N ASN A 195 14.74 -1.07 11.99
CA ASN A 195 14.23 -2.42 11.71
C ASN A 195 13.02 -2.70 12.59
N LEU A 196 11.84 -2.86 11.99
CA LEU A 196 10.61 -3.26 12.69
C LEU A 196 10.39 -4.75 12.50
N THR A 197 10.12 -5.48 13.60
CA THR A 197 9.95 -6.93 13.57
C THR A 197 8.59 -7.34 14.12
N VAL A 198 7.89 -8.21 13.39
CA VAL A 198 6.63 -8.84 13.80
C VAL A 198 6.79 -10.37 13.80
N GLY A 199 6.32 -11.01 14.87
CA GLY A 199 6.30 -12.46 15.02
C GLY A 199 4.94 -13.05 14.65
N PHE A 200 4.94 -14.15 13.91
CA PHE A 200 3.73 -14.88 13.53
C PHE A 200 4.01 -16.36 13.23
N ASN A 201 2.98 -17.19 13.25
CA ASN A 201 3.05 -18.60 12.87
C ASN A 201 2.51 -18.78 11.46
N ALA A 202 3.20 -19.56 10.63
CA ALA A 202 2.69 -19.92 9.31
C ALA A 202 1.37 -20.70 9.42
N PRO A 203 0.35 -20.41 8.60
CA PRO A 203 -0.90 -21.18 8.59
C PRO A 203 -0.65 -22.67 8.32
N CYS A 204 -1.48 -23.55 8.90
CA CYS A 204 -1.30 -24.99 8.75
C CYS A 204 -1.68 -25.54 7.36
N ALA A 205 -2.64 -24.89 6.69
CA ALA A 205 -3.05 -25.29 5.35
C ALA A 205 -2.03 -24.81 4.31
N ALA A 206 -1.67 -25.68 3.37
CA ALA A 206 -0.81 -25.31 2.26
C ALA A 206 -1.48 -24.23 1.38
N GLY A 207 -0.71 -23.28 0.90
CA GLY A 207 -1.23 -22.16 0.11
C GLY A 207 -0.30 -20.96 0.11
N LYS A 208 -0.71 -19.91 -0.62
CA LYS A 208 -0.02 -18.62 -0.62
C LYS A 208 -0.69 -17.70 0.38
N TYR A 209 0.13 -17.09 1.23
CA TYR A 209 -0.36 -16.20 2.25
C TYR A 209 0.35 -14.85 2.24
N GLU A 210 -0.40 -13.83 2.59
CA GLU A 210 0.02 -12.46 2.70
C GLU A 210 -0.55 -11.79 3.95
N ALA A 211 0.19 -10.82 4.47
CA ALA A 211 -0.29 -9.88 5.46
C ALA A 211 0.39 -8.53 5.28
N HIS A 212 -0.32 -7.49 5.70
CA HIS A 212 0.05 -6.11 5.45
C HIS A 212 -0.01 -5.29 6.75
N TRP A 213 0.95 -4.37 6.88
CA TRP A 213 1.05 -3.45 8.00
C TRP A 213 1.26 -2.03 7.53
N ARG A 214 0.88 -1.09 8.40
CA ARG A 214 1.08 0.33 8.16
C ARG A 214 1.44 1.07 9.42
N MET A 215 2.28 2.08 9.28
CA MET A 215 2.61 2.97 10.39
C MET A 215 1.40 3.79 10.79
N GLN A 216 1.25 4.04 12.09
CA GLN A 216 0.21 4.84 12.69
C GLN A 216 0.87 5.78 13.72
N ASN A 217 0.52 7.07 13.68
CA ASN A 217 1.01 8.03 14.66
C ASN A 217 0.23 7.93 16.00
N ASP A 218 0.67 8.68 16.99
CA ASP A 218 0.03 8.81 18.31
C ASP A 218 -1.45 9.23 18.24
N GLY A 219 -1.82 10.02 17.23
CA GLY A 219 -3.19 10.42 16.94
C GLY A 219 -4.06 9.36 16.24
N GLY A 220 -3.52 8.19 15.91
CA GLY A 220 -4.25 7.11 15.23
C GLY A 220 -4.30 7.22 13.71
N TYR A 221 -3.62 8.20 13.11
CA TYR A 221 -3.58 8.39 11.66
C TYR A 221 -2.54 7.48 11.01
N TYR A 222 -2.94 6.79 9.96
CA TYR A 222 -2.05 5.93 9.18
C TYR A 222 -1.19 6.72 8.20
N PHE A 223 0.08 6.36 8.12
CA PHE A 223 1.02 7.00 7.20
C PHE A 223 2.04 6.01 6.59
N GLY A 224 2.81 6.51 5.63
CA GLY A 224 3.88 5.81 4.94
C GLY A 224 3.44 4.69 4.01
N THR A 225 4.47 3.99 3.51
CA THR A 225 4.35 2.81 2.64
C THR A 225 3.77 1.63 3.41
N ILE A 226 2.97 0.81 2.72
CA ILE A 226 2.46 -0.46 3.26
C ILE A 226 3.59 -1.49 3.28
N LEU A 227 3.83 -2.07 4.45
CA LEU A 227 4.78 -3.18 4.62
C LEU A 227 4.04 -4.49 4.44
N SER A 228 4.66 -5.46 3.77
CA SER A 228 3.99 -6.73 3.46
C SER A 228 4.89 -7.93 3.75
N VAL A 229 4.26 -9.07 4.04
CA VAL A 229 4.90 -10.37 3.99
C VAL A 229 4.18 -11.23 2.97
N TYR A 230 4.93 -11.94 2.13
CA TYR A 230 4.38 -12.93 1.21
C TYR A 230 5.11 -14.25 1.41
N ILE A 231 4.37 -15.31 1.73
CA ILE A 231 4.91 -16.66 1.96
C ILE A 231 4.11 -17.71 1.20
N GLU A 232 4.78 -18.82 0.86
CA GLU A 232 4.13 -20.02 0.35
C GLU A 232 4.31 -21.16 1.36
N VAL A 233 3.20 -21.62 1.93
CA VAL A 233 3.20 -22.75 2.86
C VAL A 233 3.21 -24.06 2.08
N LYS A 234 4.26 -24.86 2.28
CA LYS A 234 4.38 -26.23 1.74
C LYS A 234 4.67 -27.23 2.86
N GLY A 235 3.86 -28.28 2.92
CA GLY A 235 3.93 -29.26 4.00
C GLY A 235 3.50 -28.68 5.35
N LYS A 236 3.55 -29.52 6.40
CA LYS A 236 3.14 -29.12 7.75
C LYS A 236 4.07 -29.69 8.81
N THR A 237 4.26 -28.95 9.89
CA THR A 237 4.93 -29.45 11.09
C THR A 237 3.96 -30.31 11.92
N GLY A 238 4.48 -31.10 12.87
CA GLY A 238 3.65 -31.97 13.71
C GLY A 238 2.63 -31.24 14.60
N GLY A 239 2.78 -29.93 14.80
CA GLY A 239 1.82 -29.10 15.53
C GLY A 239 0.55 -28.74 14.72
N CYS A 240 0.54 -29.03 13.43
CA CYS A 240 -0.61 -28.83 12.56
C CYS A 240 -1.35 -30.15 12.37
N SER A 241 -2.41 -30.35 13.16
CA SER A 241 -3.32 -31.50 13.02
C SER A 241 -4.15 -31.37 11.76
#